data_AF-A0A955F111-F1
#
_entry.id   AF-A0A955F111-F1
#
_cell.length_a   1.000
_cell.length_b   1.000
_cell.length_c   1.000
_cell.angle_alpha   90.00
_cell.angle_beta   90.00
_cell.angle_gamma   90.00
#
_symmetry.space_group_name_H-M   'P 1'
#
loop_
_entity.id
_entity.type
_entity.pdbx_description
1 polymer ?
#
loop_
_entity_poly.entity_id
_entity_poly.type
_entity_poly.pdbx_seq_one_letter_code
_entity_poly.pdbx_strand_id
1 'polypeptide(L)'
;DDDANGQIDDIHGWDFVGNDAMMTDLTGHGTQVTGVICMRGNNTIGSAGVCWEAQAMIIKDGNSVPQLAAAAAGIEYATMNGAAVCNLSASFGAGVFPLLQSAIGVAQASGMIVCVAAGNAGNNLDLVGNVPATYTNDNIVVVAASTSQDQHASFSNFGASTVDVHAPGVSIYTTDFNTQTSFSYVGGTSFSAPIVTGCLALMRAHNPGADHGTVIAALLGSVDSIPALAGSTVSSGRVNLHQALVAIGVSVGAPTPDPMSFVMPPILLTESVVRMVASPALPGPVEYRFDLVAGSGSGGNSSSWQSTSTHLDTGLLANTQFSYQVRARNATTLAETAPSMPSSIWTPARAPSSVTIASLSNTSVTVGTIAAASNPPTTEYALEFDGLFPDLQGQLNPTRTWAVATVWDGVVISGLSAGSTHTLRARARNGAGIATADSSLQTLTTSWLSACAAGAVGTAVGGPFDVFSINGSSGGPTRSLTLTVGSPIPTLIATPPTSSVPVNHALFGWIGIPGSGHEFPISPSVGTLCFLPCGPASFVVWTTFGPSPCGSMIPATPTPFSVVNPGYPFSLPPITFQALVEESPGIVRIANALVLRYQ
;
A
#
# COMPACT_ATOMS: atom_id res chain seq x y z
N ASP A 1 -17.75 56.24 41.71
CA ASP A 1 -17.41 55.26 42.75
C ASP A 1 -18.71 54.65 43.26
N ASP A 2 -19.36 53.88 42.38
CA ASP A 2 -20.66 53.25 42.66
C ASP A 2 -20.49 51.98 43.52
N ASP A 3 -19.30 51.38 43.51
CA ASP A 3 -18.91 50.19 44.27
C ASP A 3 -18.13 50.52 45.56
N ALA A 4 -17.91 51.81 45.84
CA ALA A 4 -17.28 52.33 47.06
C ALA A 4 -15.86 51.79 47.31
N ASN A 5 -15.10 51.55 46.24
CA ASN A 5 -13.72 51.05 46.30
C ASN A 5 -12.67 52.19 46.41
N GLY A 6 -13.11 53.44 46.31
CA GLY A 6 -12.26 54.64 46.38
C GLY A 6 -11.71 55.08 45.02
N GLN A 7 -12.13 54.47 43.92
CA GLN A 7 -11.77 54.82 42.55
C GLN A 7 -13.05 55.25 41.81
N ILE A 8 -13.05 56.44 41.22
CA ILE A 8 -14.23 56.98 40.53
C ILE A 8 -14.16 56.59 39.05
N ASP A 9 -15.13 55.78 38.60
CA ASP A 9 -15.37 55.43 37.20
C ASP A 9 -14.30 54.49 36.59
N ASP A 10 -13.80 53.57 37.38
CA ASP A 10 -12.81 52.52 37.09
C ASP A 10 -13.36 51.32 36.29
N ILE A 11 -14.14 51.59 35.24
CA ILE A 11 -14.88 50.60 34.44
C ILE A 11 -14.00 49.45 33.91
N HIS A 12 -12.74 49.73 33.56
CA HIS A 12 -11.79 48.75 33.02
C HIS A 12 -10.53 48.59 33.89
N GLY A 13 -10.51 49.24 35.06
CA GLY A 13 -9.35 49.35 35.94
C GLY A 13 -8.95 50.80 36.25
N TRP A 14 -7.72 51.00 36.71
CA TRP A 14 -7.28 52.28 37.30
C TRP A 14 -5.84 52.68 36.92
N ASP A 15 -5.61 53.99 36.74
CA ASP A 15 -4.27 54.57 36.66
C ASP A 15 -3.79 55.05 38.03
N PHE A 16 -2.89 54.27 38.66
CA PHE A 16 -2.29 54.63 39.95
C PHE A 16 -1.17 55.68 39.84
N VAL A 17 -0.75 56.05 38.63
CA VAL A 17 0.19 57.15 38.39
C VAL A 17 -0.54 58.48 38.31
N GLY A 18 -1.59 58.54 37.49
CA GLY A 18 -2.45 59.73 37.32
C GLY A 18 -3.49 59.89 38.43
N ASN A 19 -3.80 58.80 39.12
CA ASN A 19 -4.90 58.66 40.07
C ASN A 19 -6.27 59.01 39.43
N ASP A 20 -6.54 58.41 38.28
CA ASP A 20 -7.77 58.56 37.51
C ASP A 20 -8.11 57.29 36.70
N ALA A 21 -9.22 57.32 35.95
CA ALA A 21 -9.64 56.23 35.08
C ALA A 21 -8.95 56.26 33.68
N MET A 22 -7.98 57.15 33.44
CA MET A 22 -7.37 57.36 32.12
C MET A 22 -6.20 56.40 31.86
N MET A 23 -6.52 55.14 31.60
CA MET A 23 -5.54 54.06 31.40
C MET A 23 -4.88 54.04 30.01
N THR A 24 -4.63 55.19 29.39
CA THR A 24 -4.03 55.20 28.05
C THR A 24 -2.61 54.62 28.11
N ASP A 25 -2.37 53.60 27.30
CA ASP A 25 -1.04 53.02 27.14
C ASP A 25 -0.19 53.92 26.25
N LEU A 26 0.81 54.56 26.87
CA LEU A 26 1.68 55.53 26.20
C LEU A 26 2.93 54.89 25.58
N THR A 27 3.17 53.60 25.84
CA THR A 27 4.39 52.89 25.38
C THR A 27 4.11 51.64 24.58
N GLY A 28 2.92 51.06 24.75
CA GLY A 28 2.49 49.83 24.09
C GLY A 28 2.78 48.54 24.85
N HIS A 29 3.62 48.59 25.89
CA HIS A 29 4.04 47.39 26.61
C HIS A 29 2.84 46.69 27.28
N GLY A 30 1.97 47.46 27.93
CA GLY A 30 0.76 46.92 28.57
C GLY A 30 -0.21 46.29 27.56
N THR A 31 -0.40 46.95 26.41
CA THR A 31 -1.22 46.44 25.30
C THR A 31 -0.66 45.13 24.75
N GLN A 32 0.66 45.07 24.53
CA GLN A 32 1.34 43.88 24.01
C GLN A 32 1.29 42.71 25.01
N VAL A 33 1.52 42.97 26.30
CA VAL A 33 1.41 41.98 27.39
C VAL A 33 -0.01 41.44 27.49
N THR A 34 -1.02 42.31 27.47
CA THR A 34 -2.44 41.90 27.55
C THR A 34 -2.84 41.03 26.37
N GLY A 35 -2.35 41.35 25.16
CA GLY A 35 -2.60 40.53 23.97
C GLY A 35 -2.10 39.09 24.09
N VAL A 36 -0.92 38.89 24.70
CA VAL A 36 -0.37 37.55 24.94
C VAL A 36 -1.27 36.74 25.86
N ILE A 37 -1.87 37.37 26.88
CA ILE A 37 -2.79 36.71 27.80
C ILE A 37 -4.11 36.38 27.11
N CYS A 38 -4.78 37.37 26.52
CA CYS A 38 -6.21 37.27 26.20
C CYS A 38 -6.66 37.99 24.91
N MET A 39 -5.80 38.17 23.89
CA MET A 39 -6.33 38.61 22.58
C MET A 39 -7.34 37.57 22.05
N ARG A 40 -8.47 38.04 21.51
CA ARG A 40 -9.58 37.16 21.11
C ARG A 40 -9.18 36.21 19.99
N GLY A 41 -9.37 34.92 20.22
CA GLY A 41 -9.19 33.87 19.23
C GLY A 41 -10.42 33.68 18.33
N ASN A 42 -10.25 32.89 17.26
CA ASN A 42 -11.32 32.46 16.36
C ASN A 42 -12.17 33.59 15.73
N ASN A 43 -11.60 34.78 15.57
CA ASN A 43 -12.24 35.95 14.97
C ASN A 43 -11.64 36.33 13.61
N THR A 44 -10.77 35.50 13.04
CA THR A 44 -10.05 35.70 11.76
C THR A 44 -9.06 36.87 11.71
N ILE A 45 -8.75 37.53 12.84
CA ILE A 45 -7.89 38.71 12.91
C ILE A 45 -6.70 38.42 13.81
N GLY A 46 -5.48 38.68 13.33
CA GLY A 46 -4.27 38.58 14.13
C GLY A 46 -3.96 37.15 14.59
N SER A 47 -3.95 36.94 15.91
CA SER A 47 -3.62 35.67 16.57
C SER A 47 -4.55 35.46 17.78
N ALA A 48 -4.26 34.50 18.65
CA ALA A 48 -5.02 34.24 19.87
C ALA A 48 -4.14 34.29 21.13
N GLY A 49 -4.68 34.88 22.20
CA GLY A 49 -4.06 34.85 23.51
C GLY A 49 -4.18 33.46 24.12
N VAL A 50 -3.36 33.17 25.12
CA VAL A 50 -3.33 31.84 25.76
C VAL A 50 -4.68 31.50 26.42
N CYS A 51 -5.33 32.47 27.06
CA CYS A 51 -6.68 32.36 27.60
C CYS A 51 -7.57 33.42 26.93
N TRP A 52 -7.92 33.18 25.66
CA TRP A 52 -8.57 34.18 24.80
C TRP A 52 -9.99 34.62 25.23
N GLU A 53 -10.60 33.96 26.22
CA GLU A 53 -11.89 34.35 26.84
C GLU A 53 -11.72 35.01 28.21
N ALA A 54 -10.48 35.19 28.69
CA ALA A 54 -10.24 35.89 29.95
C ALA A 54 -10.64 37.37 29.84
N GLN A 55 -11.11 37.91 30.96
CA GLN A 55 -11.33 39.34 31.12
C GLN A 55 -10.10 39.96 31.80
N ALA A 56 -9.59 41.06 31.24
CA ALA A 56 -8.45 41.77 31.80
C ALA A 56 -8.92 42.99 32.60
N MET A 57 -8.40 43.10 33.83
CA MET A 57 -8.46 44.32 34.65
C MET A 57 -7.15 45.07 34.45
N ILE A 58 -7.23 46.29 33.92
CA ILE A 58 -6.03 47.05 33.52
C ILE A 58 -5.57 47.93 34.68
N ILE A 59 -4.31 47.76 35.06
CA ILE A 59 -3.68 48.55 36.11
C ILE A 59 -2.48 49.24 35.49
N LYS A 60 -2.48 50.58 35.52
CA LYS A 60 -1.35 51.36 35.05
C LYS A 60 -0.49 51.76 36.25
N ASP A 61 0.68 51.15 36.33
CA ASP A 61 1.67 51.38 37.40
C ASP A 61 2.82 52.31 36.96
N GLY A 62 2.83 52.71 35.69
CA GLY A 62 3.91 53.48 35.09
C GLY A 62 3.52 54.11 33.76
N ASN A 63 4.30 55.11 33.35
CA ASN A 63 4.24 55.64 31.98
C ASN A 63 5.26 54.92 31.09
N SER A 64 6.54 54.98 31.46
CA SER A 64 7.63 54.26 30.80
C SER A 64 8.42 53.34 31.74
N VAL A 65 8.34 53.62 33.04
CA VAL A 65 8.98 52.86 34.10
C VAL A 65 7.91 52.59 35.17
N PRO A 66 7.79 51.35 35.66
CA PRO A 66 6.85 51.01 36.71
C PRO A 66 7.25 51.73 38.02
N GLN A 67 6.26 52.24 38.74
CA GLN A 67 6.45 52.87 40.04
C GLN A 67 6.09 51.89 41.14
N LEU A 68 7.00 51.71 42.11
CA LEU A 68 6.83 50.71 43.16
C LEU A 68 5.54 50.88 43.97
N ALA A 69 5.19 52.12 44.32
CA ALA A 69 3.97 52.41 45.08
C ALA A 69 2.71 52.12 44.26
N ALA A 70 2.72 52.46 42.98
CA ALA A 70 1.60 52.21 42.07
C ALA A 70 1.42 50.70 41.80
N ALA A 71 2.51 49.95 41.65
CA ALA A 71 2.46 48.50 41.49
C ALA A 71 1.91 47.81 42.76
N ALA A 72 2.34 48.24 43.95
CA ALA A 72 1.81 47.70 45.20
C ALA A 72 0.32 48.00 45.38
N ALA A 73 -0.10 49.26 45.18
CA ALA A 73 -1.50 49.65 45.24
C ALA A 73 -2.36 48.92 44.18
N GLY A 74 -1.82 48.73 42.98
CA GLY A 74 -2.44 47.96 41.92
C GLY A 74 -2.68 46.50 42.28
N ILE A 75 -1.72 45.82 42.91
CA ILE A 75 -1.89 44.43 43.37
C ILE A 75 -2.99 44.34 44.43
N GLU A 76 -3.05 45.29 45.37
CA GLU A 76 -4.13 45.34 46.37
C GLU A 76 -5.49 45.60 45.71
N TYR A 77 -5.56 46.54 44.77
CA TYR A 77 -6.76 46.82 43.97
C TYR A 77 -7.25 45.59 43.19
N ALA A 78 -6.34 44.88 42.51
CA ALA A 78 -6.65 43.64 41.81
C ALA A 78 -7.22 42.58 42.77
N THR A 79 -6.62 42.47 43.95
CA THR A 79 -7.04 41.53 44.99
C THR A 79 -8.46 41.86 45.48
N MET A 80 -8.74 43.12 45.79
CA MET A 80 -10.05 43.57 46.27
C MET A 80 -11.14 43.39 45.22
N ASN A 81 -10.80 43.54 43.94
CA ASN A 81 -11.70 43.34 42.81
C ASN A 81 -11.76 41.87 42.32
N GLY A 82 -11.20 40.92 43.07
CA GLY A 82 -11.37 39.49 42.83
C GLY A 82 -10.59 38.92 41.65
N ALA A 83 -9.46 39.54 41.27
CA ALA A 83 -8.59 39.01 40.23
C ALA A 83 -8.03 37.62 40.62
N ALA A 84 -8.14 36.66 39.69
CA ALA A 84 -7.68 35.29 39.94
C ALA A 84 -6.17 35.13 39.74
N VAL A 85 -5.58 35.89 38.80
CA VAL A 85 -4.16 35.90 38.48
C VAL A 85 -3.76 37.33 38.10
N CYS A 86 -2.64 37.81 38.64
CA CYS A 86 -2.03 39.08 38.31
C CYS A 86 -0.74 38.84 37.50
N ASN A 87 -0.59 39.51 36.36
CA ASN A 87 0.68 39.52 35.62
C ASN A 87 1.47 40.79 35.96
N LEU A 88 2.69 40.64 36.46
CA LEU A 88 3.61 41.72 36.74
C LEU A 88 4.89 41.59 35.89
N SER A 89 4.86 42.21 34.72
CA SER A 89 5.99 42.23 33.77
C SER A 89 7.04 43.32 34.10
N ALA A 90 7.39 43.46 35.38
CA ALA A 90 8.23 44.52 35.94
C ALA A 90 9.24 43.99 36.96
N SER A 91 10.32 44.76 37.19
CA SER A 91 11.23 44.51 38.32
C SER A 91 11.74 45.82 38.92
N PHE A 92 12.11 45.76 40.21
CA PHE A 92 12.49 46.93 41.01
C PHE A 92 13.92 46.86 41.55
N GLY A 93 14.72 45.90 41.07
CA GLY A 93 16.13 45.71 41.46
C GLY A 93 16.31 44.77 42.66
N ALA A 94 17.49 44.78 43.27
CA ALA A 94 17.80 43.93 44.42
C ALA A 94 17.37 44.58 45.75
N GLY A 95 17.01 43.77 46.74
CA GLY A 95 16.63 44.23 48.08
C GLY A 95 15.27 43.68 48.52
N VAL A 96 14.68 44.31 49.53
CA VAL A 96 13.31 44.02 49.96
C VAL A 96 12.57 45.35 50.06
N PHE A 97 11.42 45.45 49.40
CA PHE A 97 10.53 46.60 49.48
C PHE A 97 9.25 46.18 50.22
N PRO A 98 9.12 46.52 51.52
CA PRO A 98 8.04 46.01 52.36
C PRO A 98 6.63 46.30 51.84
N LEU A 99 6.43 47.45 51.19
CA LEU A 99 5.13 47.81 50.61
C LEU A 99 4.70 46.81 49.53
N LEU A 100 5.60 46.52 48.58
CA LEU A 100 5.32 45.55 47.50
C LEU A 100 5.18 44.12 48.06
N GLN A 101 6.03 43.74 49.02
CA GLN A 101 5.96 42.42 49.65
C GLN A 101 4.65 42.24 50.44
N SER A 102 4.19 43.28 51.13
CA SER A 102 2.91 43.28 51.83
C SER A 102 1.73 43.13 50.87
N ALA A 103 1.71 43.89 49.77
CA ALA A 103 0.67 43.78 48.75
C ALA A 103 0.59 42.36 48.15
N ILE A 104 1.74 41.73 47.87
CA ILE A 104 1.79 40.33 47.41
C ILE A 104 1.31 39.37 48.51
N GLY A 105 1.60 39.64 49.78
CA GLY A 105 1.06 38.87 50.91
C GLY A 105 -0.47 38.97 51.02
N VAL A 106 -1.06 40.12 50.73
CA VAL A 106 -2.53 40.29 50.64
C VAL A 106 -3.09 39.48 49.48
N ALA A 107 -2.45 39.53 48.31
CA ALA A 107 -2.80 38.69 47.17
C ALA A 107 -2.73 37.19 47.52
N GLN A 108 -1.68 36.77 48.24
CA GLN A 108 -1.49 35.38 48.69
C GLN A 108 -2.64 34.93 49.60
N ALA A 109 -3.03 35.77 50.56
CA ALA A 109 -4.14 35.47 51.48
C ALA A 109 -5.50 35.35 50.76
N SER A 110 -5.68 36.04 49.63
CA SER A 110 -6.87 35.90 48.79
C SER A 110 -6.82 34.69 47.84
N GLY A 111 -5.66 34.05 47.70
CA GLY A 111 -5.41 33.00 46.73
C GLY A 111 -5.16 33.51 45.30
N MET A 112 -4.90 34.80 45.10
CA MET A 112 -4.49 35.35 43.80
C MET A 112 -3.04 34.98 43.50
N ILE A 113 -2.80 34.44 42.31
CA ILE A 113 -1.44 34.10 41.84
C ILE A 113 -0.81 35.33 41.20
N VAL A 114 0.46 35.62 41.51
CA VAL A 114 1.21 36.74 40.93
C VAL A 114 2.32 36.19 40.03
N CYS A 115 2.11 36.27 38.72
CA CYS A 115 3.08 35.85 37.73
C CYS A 115 4.07 37.00 37.45
N VAL A 116 5.37 36.74 37.57
CA VAL A 116 6.43 37.76 37.53
C VAL A 116 7.45 37.43 36.45
N ALA A 117 7.86 38.44 35.67
CA ALA A 117 8.96 38.29 34.72
C ALA A 117 10.32 38.20 35.45
N ALA A 118 11.17 37.23 35.08
CA ALA A 118 12.49 37.09 35.72
C ALA A 118 13.43 38.29 35.48
N GLY A 119 13.23 39.02 34.37
CA GLY A 119 14.07 40.15 33.95
C GLY A 119 15.03 39.81 32.81
N ASN A 120 15.60 40.84 32.17
CA ASN A 120 16.23 40.73 30.85
C ASN A 120 17.74 41.08 30.86
N ALA A 121 18.47 40.75 31.93
CA ALA A 121 19.89 41.10 32.08
C ALA A 121 20.86 39.89 31.95
N GLY A 122 20.35 38.67 31.73
CA GLY A 122 21.17 37.45 31.67
C GLY A 122 21.79 37.06 33.02
N ASN A 123 21.23 37.53 34.13
CA ASN A 123 21.79 37.36 35.47
C ASN A 123 21.23 36.12 36.18
N ASN A 124 22.06 35.49 37.01
CA ASN A 124 21.61 34.49 37.98
C ASN A 124 21.01 35.17 39.22
N LEU A 125 19.69 35.09 39.38
CA LEU A 125 18.94 35.70 40.49
C LEU A 125 19.23 35.05 41.84
N ASP A 126 19.69 33.79 41.87
CA ASP A 126 20.14 33.15 43.11
C ASP A 126 21.35 33.90 43.74
N LEU A 127 22.07 34.70 42.93
CA LEU A 127 23.26 35.44 43.36
C LEU A 127 23.01 36.94 43.53
N VAL A 128 22.29 37.56 42.58
CA VAL A 128 22.19 39.03 42.52
C VAL A 128 20.89 39.61 43.08
N GLY A 129 19.84 38.78 43.20
CA GLY A 129 18.51 39.26 43.57
C GLY A 129 17.82 40.09 42.48
N ASN A 130 16.49 40.06 42.45
CA ASN A 130 15.66 40.97 41.65
C ASN A 130 14.21 40.84 42.14
N VAL A 131 13.64 41.88 42.73
CA VAL A 131 12.27 41.81 43.27
C VAL A 131 11.23 42.31 42.27
N PRO A 132 10.02 41.73 42.26
CA PRO A 132 9.54 40.71 43.21
C PRO A 132 9.93 39.26 42.88
N ALA A 133 10.67 39.01 41.79
CA ALA A 133 11.06 37.65 41.39
C ALA A 133 11.83 36.85 42.47
N THR A 134 12.52 37.52 43.41
CA THR A 134 13.21 36.84 44.52
C THR A 134 12.47 36.92 45.86
N TYR A 135 11.20 37.32 45.89
CA TYR A 135 10.35 37.13 47.07
C TYR A 135 9.92 35.67 47.20
N THR A 136 9.72 35.22 48.43
CA THR A 136 9.46 33.80 48.76
C THR A 136 7.99 33.49 49.02
N ASN A 137 7.08 34.39 48.64
CA ASN A 137 5.64 34.14 48.76
C ASN A 137 5.24 33.01 47.80
N ASP A 138 4.47 32.03 48.29
CA ASP A 138 4.15 30.80 47.55
C ASP A 138 3.13 30.98 46.40
N ASN A 139 2.52 32.17 46.29
CA ASN A 139 1.66 32.54 45.20
C ASN A 139 2.40 33.26 44.05
N ILE A 140 3.72 33.42 44.15
CA ILE A 140 4.53 33.99 43.06
C ILE A 140 4.92 32.87 42.09
N VAL A 141 4.82 33.15 40.78
CA VAL A 141 5.39 32.30 39.72
C VAL A 141 6.33 33.14 38.86
N VAL A 142 7.61 32.82 38.89
CA VAL A 142 8.68 33.56 38.21
C VAL A 142 9.03 32.89 36.89
N VAL A 143 9.01 33.67 35.82
CA VAL A 143 9.09 33.13 34.45
C VAL A 143 10.31 33.63 33.69
N ALA A 144 11.15 32.68 33.27
CA ALA A 144 12.25 32.91 32.33
C ALA A 144 11.78 32.76 30.87
N ALA A 145 12.56 33.35 29.95
CA ALA A 145 12.29 33.30 28.52
C ALA A 145 13.07 32.16 27.84
N SER A 146 12.39 31.42 26.96
CA SER A 146 13.00 30.50 26.01
C SER A 146 12.86 30.97 24.56
N THR A 147 13.70 30.43 23.68
CA THR A 147 13.63 30.64 22.24
C THR A 147 12.74 29.61 21.55
N SER A 148 12.43 29.82 20.27
CA SER A 148 11.72 28.85 19.42
C SER A 148 12.47 27.53 19.20
N GLN A 149 13.74 27.44 19.59
CA GLN A 149 14.55 26.22 19.54
C GLN A 149 14.64 25.53 20.91
N ASP A 150 13.74 25.88 21.84
CA ASP A 150 13.73 25.37 23.21
C ASP A 150 15.09 25.58 23.92
N GLN A 151 15.73 26.72 23.66
CA GLN A 151 16.96 27.15 24.34
C GLN A 151 16.65 28.27 25.33
N HIS A 152 17.49 28.40 26.36
CA HIS A 152 17.49 29.57 27.23
C HIS A 152 17.75 30.84 26.41
N ALA A 153 16.88 31.85 26.51
CA ALA A 153 17.12 33.11 25.83
C ALA A 153 18.27 33.86 26.52
N SER A 154 19.30 34.27 25.77
CA SER A 154 20.54 34.81 26.36
C SER A 154 20.36 36.02 27.28
N PHE A 155 19.32 36.83 27.04
CA PHE A 155 18.98 37.97 27.91
C PHE A 155 18.20 37.56 29.16
N SER A 156 17.59 36.38 29.21
CA SER A 156 16.73 36.00 30.33
C SER A 156 17.55 35.83 31.59
N ASN A 157 17.13 36.48 32.66
CA ASN A 157 17.55 36.09 34.00
C ASN A 157 17.09 34.66 34.30
N PHE A 158 17.82 33.98 35.18
CA PHE A 158 17.62 32.58 35.56
C PHE A 158 17.97 32.37 37.03
N GLY A 159 17.64 31.22 37.57
CA GLY A 159 17.97 30.84 38.94
C GLY A 159 17.40 29.48 39.27
N ALA A 160 18.25 28.56 39.70
CA ALA A 160 17.86 27.18 39.99
C ALA A 160 16.91 27.07 41.19
N SER A 161 16.91 28.10 42.06
CA SER A 161 16.05 28.17 43.25
C SER A 161 15.07 29.34 43.26
N THR A 162 15.24 30.31 42.38
CA THR A 162 14.49 31.58 42.37
C THR A 162 13.60 31.77 41.14
N VAL A 163 13.82 31.02 40.06
CA VAL A 163 13.01 31.11 38.84
C VAL A 163 12.28 29.80 38.60
N ASP A 164 10.97 29.82 38.47
CA ASP A 164 10.18 28.59 38.51
C ASP A 164 10.17 27.84 37.17
N VAL A 165 9.97 28.55 36.06
CA VAL A 165 9.67 27.91 34.76
C VAL A 165 10.09 28.76 33.57
N HIS A 166 10.35 28.09 32.44
CA HIS A 166 10.48 28.76 31.15
C HIS A 166 9.15 28.86 30.40
N ALA A 167 8.95 29.97 29.70
CA ALA A 167 7.97 30.08 28.63
C ALA A 167 8.59 30.79 27.42
N PRO A 168 8.02 30.63 26.20
CA PRO A 168 8.52 31.36 25.04
C PRO A 168 8.60 32.87 25.31
N GLY A 169 9.70 33.50 24.93
CA GLY A 169 9.90 34.94 25.14
C GLY A 169 10.63 35.66 24.03
N VAL A 170 10.87 34.99 22.90
CA VAL A 170 11.55 35.55 21.73
C VAL A 170 10.61 35.46 20.53
N SER A 171 10.43 36.58 19.84
CA SER A 171 9.56 36.70 18.65
C SER A 171 8.12 36.28 18.93
N ILE A 172 7.53 36.81 19.99
CA ILE A 172 6.12 36.59 20.35
C ILE A 172 5.25 37.54 19.53
N TYR A 173 4.29 37.01 18.78
CA TYR A 173 3.37 37.81 17.99
C TYR A 173 2.13 38.19 18.83
N THR A 174 1.87 39.49 18.98
CA THR A 174 0.80 40.00 19.86
C THR A 174 0.21 41.31 19.34
N THR A 175 -0.83 41.81 20.00
CA THR A 175 -1.45 43.12 19.73
C THR A 175 -0.46 44.25 19.94
N ASP A 176 -0.56 45.29 19.12
CA ASP A 176 0.29 46.47 19.20
C ASP A 176 -0.55 47.74 19.35
N PHE A 177 0.02 48.77 19.97
CA PHE A 177 -0.71 49.98 20.36
C PHE A 177 -0.72 51.09 19.29
N ASN A 178 0.06 50.93 18.21
CA ASN A 178 0.20 51.94 17.15
C ASN A 178 -1.13 52.27 16.46
N THR A 179 -1.99 51.26 16.25
CA THR A 179 -3.36 51.42 15.73
C THR A 179 -4.30 50.42 16.41
N GLN A 180 -5.62 50.62 16.26
CA GLN A 180 -6.62 49.68 16.82
C GLN A 180 -6.57 48.27 16.19
N THR A 181 -5.79 48.07 15.12
CA THR A 181 -5.70 46.81 14.39
C THR A 181 -4.24 46.38 14.18
N SER A 182 -3.28 46.98 14.89
CA SER A 182 -1.86 46.65 14.74
C SER A 182 -1.46 45.44 15.57
N PHE A 183 -0.49 44.70 15.05
CA PHE A 183 0.14 43.56 15.70
C PHE A 183 1.65 43.64 15.44
N SER A 184 2.45 43.13 16.37
CA SER A 184 3.92 43.18 16.26
C SER A 184 4.57 41.96 16.89
N TYR A 185 5.84 41.74 16.55
CA TYR A 185 6.69 40.76 17.22
C TYR A 185 7.45 41.44 18.35
N VAL A 186 7.38 40.85 19.55
CA VAL A 186 8.00 41.35 20.77
C VAL A 186 8.92 40.29 21.40
N GLY A 187 9.78 40.71 22.33
CA GLY A 187 10.72 39.81 23.00
C GLY A 187 11.12 40.32 24.39
N GLY A 188 11.31 39.39 25.32
CA GLY A 188 11.57 39.66 26.73
C GLY A 188 10.83 38.70 27.66
N THR A 189 11.34 38.53 28.88
CA THR A 189 10.63 37.82 29.96
C THR A 189 9.27 38.45 30.28
N SER A 190 9.10 39.74 30.00
CA SER A 190 7.82 40.45 30.05
C SER A 190 6.75 39.84 29.15
N PHE A 191 7.10 39.01 28.16
CA PHE A 191 6.17 38.30 27.27
C PHE A 191 6.11 36.80 27.56
N SER A 192 7.04 36.27 28.35
CA SER A 192 6.98 34.90 28.89
C SER A 192 6.04 34.82 30.10
N ALA A 193 6.12 35.80 31.02
CA ALA A 193 5.21 35.91 32.17
C ALA A 193 3.72 35.92 31.77
N PRO A 194 3.26 36.68 30.75
CA PRO A 194 1.86 36.65 30.34
C PRO A 194 1.44 35.34 29.67
N ILE A 195 2.34 34.58 29.04
CA ILE A 195 2.01 33.23 28.56
C ILE A 195 1.62 32.34 29.75
N VAL A 196 2.45 32.35 30.80
CA VAL A 196 2.18 31.58 32.02
C VAL A 196 0.95 32.11 32.76
N THR A 197 0.74 33.43 32.78
CA THR A 197 -0.48 34.04 33.32
C THR A 197 -1.72 33.50 32.61
N GLY A 198 -1.71 33.45 31.28
CA GLY A 198 -2.81 32.87 30.51
C GLY A 198 -3.01 31.38 30.79
N CYS A 199 -1.93 30.61 30.96
CA CYS A 199 -2.02 29.21 31.40
C CYS A 199 -2.74 29.08 32.75
N LEU A 200 -2.29 29.85 33.75
CA LEU A 200 -2.87 29.85 35.10
C LEU A 200 -4.33 30.31 35.10
N ALA A 201 -4.67 31.34 34.30
CA ALA A 201 -6.04 31.82 34.15
C ALA A 201 -6.96 30.73 33.58
N LEU A 202 -6.51 30.03 32.53
CA LEU A 202 -7.29 28.93 31.93
C LEU A 202 -7.44 27.74 32.89
N MET A 203 -6.37 27.40 33.62
CA MET A 203 -6.42 26.38 34.66
C MET A 203 -7.44 26.71 35.75
N ARG A 204 -7.47 27.96 36.24
CA ARG A 204 -8.45 28.42 37.23
C ARG A 204 -9.88 28.47 36.65
N ALA A 205 -10.05 28.80 35.38
CA ALA A 205 -11.36 28.76 34.73
C ALA A 205 -11.96 27.34 34.72
N HIS A 206 -11.12 26.32 34.54
CA HIS A 206 -11.54 24.92 34.56
C HIS A 206 -11.68 24.32 35.96
N ASN A 207 -10.92 24.82 36.94
CA ASN A 207 -10.99 24.38 38.32
C ASN A 207 -11.01 25.58 39.29
N PRO A 208 -12.13 26.32 39.37
CA PRO A 208 -12.20 27.58 40.13
C PRO A 208 -12.06 27.38 41.65
N GLY A 209 -12.30 26.16 42.15
CA GLY A 209 -12.18 25.81 43.57
C GLY A 209 -10.79 25.36 44.00
N ALA A 210 -9.84 25.19 43.08
CA ALA A 210 -8.47 24.84 43.43
C ALA A 210 -7.76 26.03 44.11
N ASP A 211 -7.03 25.74 45.19
CA ASP A 211 -6.14 26.70 45.82
C ASP A 211 -4.95 27.03 44.90
N HIS A 212 -4.31 28.18 45.11
CA HIS A 212 -3.20 28.63 44.26
C HIS A 212 -2.02 27.65 44.27
N GLY A 213 -1.72 27.03 45.41
CA GLY A 213 -0.63 26.06 45.54
C GLY A 213 -0.85 24.83 44.65
N THR A 214 -2.07 24.29 44.64
CA THR A 214 -2.46 23.17 43.76
C THR A 214 -2.30 23.54 42.28
N VAL A 215 -2.76 24.73 41.87
CA VAL A 215 -2.67 25.18 40.47
C VAL A 215 -1.21 25.40 40.05
N ILE A 216 -0.39 26.04 40.89
CA ILE A 216 1.03 26.27 40.63
C ILE A 216 1.78 24.93 40.57
N ALA A 217 1.57 24.05 41.54
CA ALA A 217 2.21 22.74 41.58
C ALA A 217 1.87 21.90 40.34
N ALA A 218 0.61 21.93 39.88
CA ALA A 218 0.19 21.26 38.66
C ALA A 218 0.91 21.84 37.42
N LEU A 219 0.99 23.17 37.29
CA LEU A 219 1.69 23.83 36.19
C LEU A 219 3.18 23.47 36.14
N LEU A 220 3.86 23.54 37.29
CA LEU A 220 5.31 23.28 37.39
C LEU A 220 5.66 21.80 37.28
N GLY A 221 4.77 20.91 37.75
CA GLY A 221 4.94 19.46 37.66
C GLY A 221 4.64 18.89 36.28
N SER A 222 4.01 19.66 35.39
CA SER A 222 3.56 19.22 34.07
C SER A 222 4.34 19.85 32.91
N VAL A 223 5.54 20.38 33.18
CA VAL A 223 6.38 21.02 32.14
C VAL A 223 6.92 19.99 31.13
N ASP A 224 7.26 20.46 29.94
CA ASP A 224 8.12 19.69 29.04
C ASP A 224 9.57 19.78 29.54
N SER A 225 10.14 18.65 29.97
CA SER A 225 11.53 18.56 30.39
C SER A 225 12.45 18.68 29.18
N ILE A 226 13.20 19.77 29.11
CA ILE A 226 14.09 20.09 27.99
C ILE A 226 15.53 20.09 28.51
N PRO A 227 16.43 19.22 28.01
CA PRO A 227 17.80 19.14 28.50
C PRO A 227 18.58 20.46 28.45
N ALA A 228 18.29 21.32 27.46
CA ALA A 228 18.92 22.63 27.30
C ALA A 228 18.48 23.69 28.35
N LEU A 229 17.42 23.42 29.11
CA LEU A 229 16.89 24.28 30.18
C LEU A 229 17.18 23.71 31.58
N ALA A 230 17.95 22.62 31.66
CA ALA A 230 18.24 21.97 32.92
C ALA A 230 19.08 22.86 33.84
N GLY A 231 18.61 23.07 35.07
CA GLY A 231 19.31 23.83 36.11
C GLY A 231 19.25 25.35 35.98
N SER A 232 18.55 25.92 34.99
CA SER A 232 18.30 27.37 34.90
C SER A 232 17.04 27.81 35.67
N THR A 233 16.16 26.87 36.02
CA THR A 233 14.90 27.09 36.75
C THR A 233 14.59 25.90 37.65
N VAL A 234 13.69 26.09 38.62
CA VAL A 234 13.20 25.05 39.55
C VAL A 234 12.62 23.86 38.79
N SER A 235 11.74 24.11 37.82
CA SER A 235 11.13 23.03 37.00
C SER A 235 12.06 22.47 35.94
N SER A 236 13.14 23.19 35.59
CA SER A 236 14.09 22.81 34.52
C SER A 236 13.42 22.54 33.17
N GLY A 237 12.23 23.10 32.95
CA GLY A 237 11.39 22.81 31.80
C GLY A 237 10.62 24.02 31.30
N ARG A 238 9.98 23.83 30.15
CA ARG A 238 9.08 24.81 29.54
C ARG A 238 7.64 24.48 29.89
N VAL A 239 6.84 25.50 30.17
CA VAL A 239 5.39 25.36 30.40
C VAL A 239 4.72 24.55 29.26
N ASN A 240 3.84 23.63 29.65
CA ASN A 240 2.98 22.87 28.74
C ASN A 240 1.53 22.92 29.26
N LEU A 241 0.71 23.78 28.65
CA LEU A 241 -0.67 24.01 29.06
C LEU A 241 -1.55 22.77 28.95
N HIS A 242 -1.33 21.93 27.94
CA HIS A 242 -2.11 20.69 27.78
C HIS A 242 -1.90 19.75 28.96
N GLN A 243 -0.64 19.50 29.33
CA GLN A 243 -0.32 18.64 30.47
C GLN A 243 -0.78 19.27 31.79
N ALA A 244 -0.71 20.60 31.91
CA ALA A 244 -1.18 21.32 33.11
C ALA A 244 -2.69 21.17 33.32
N LEU A 245 -3.49 21.26 32.24
CA LEU A 245 -4.94 21.04 32.29
C LEU A 245 -5.28 19.60 32.67
N VAL A 246 -4.55 18.63 32.12
CA VAL A 246 -4.71 17.22 32.52
C VAL A 246 -4.38 17.02 34.00
N ALA A 247 -3.32 17.65 34.49
CA ALA A 247 -2.87 17.52 35.89
C ALA A 247 -3.90 18.05 36.90
N ILE A 248 -4.73 19.04 36.53
CA ILE A 248 -5.83 19.54 37.37
C ILE A 248 -7.18 18.83 37.10
N GLY A 249 -7.17 17.73 36.33
CA GLY A 249 -8.34 16.89 36.10
C GLY A 249 -9.24 17.33 34.95
N VAL A 250 -8.80 18.24 34.07
CA VAL A 250 -9.56 18.55 32.86
C VAL A 250 -9.51 17.37 31.91
N SER A 251 -10.66 16.78 31.63
CA SER A 251 -10.81 15.77 30.59
C SER A 251 -10.57 16.42 29.22
N VAL A 252 -9.35 16.29 28.71
CA VAL A 252 -9.10 16.54 27.29
C VAL A 252 -9.76 15.44 26.47
N GLY A 253 -10.66 15.85 25.57
CA GLY A 253 -11.42 14.95 24.72
C GLY A 253 -10.52 14.16 23.76
N ALA A 254 -11.17 13.30 22.96
CA ALA A 254 -10.48 12.59 21.90
C ALA A 254 -9.75 13.55 20.95
N PRO A 255 -8.61 13.15 20.36
CA PRO A 255 -7.93 13.96 19.37
C PRO A 255 -8.83 14.16 18.14
N THR A 256 -8.72 15.30 17.47
CA THR A 256 -9.38 15.58 16.20
C THR A 256 -8.44 15.23 15.03
N PRO A 257 -8.93 14.74 13.87
CA PRO A 257 -10.34 14.65 13.50
C PRO A 257 -11.09 13.51 14.19
N ASP A 258 -12.35 13.77 14.56
CA ASP A 258 -13.28 12.79 15.12
C ASP A 258 -14.63 12.88 14.35
N PRO A 259 -15.02 11.88 13.53
CA PRO A 259 -14.35 10.60 13.32
C PRO A 259 -13.02 10.73 12.59
N MET A 260 -12.15 9.75 12.81
CA MET A 260 -10.84 9.71 12.15
C MET A 260 -10.95 9.50 10.63
N SER A 261 -9.85 9.78 9.92
CA SER A 261 -9.77 9.61 8.47
C SER A 261 -8.39 9.10 8.02
N PHE A 262 -8.31 8.61 6.79
CA PHE A 262 -7.06 8.24 6.13
C PHE A 262 -6.54 9.41 5.28
N VAL A 263 -5.25 9.73 5.41
CA VAL A 263 -4.53 10.52 4.38
C VAL A 263 -4.20 9.62 3.20
N MET A 264 -3.82 8.38 3.47
CA MET A 264 -3.60 7.35 2.46
C MET A 264 -4.44 6.12 2.83
N PRO A 265 -5.50 5.81 2.07
CA PRO A 265 -6.24 4.57 2.29
C PRO A 265 -5.33 3.36 2.06
N PRO A 266 -5.76 2.14 2.44
CA PRO A 266 -5.02 0.91 2.17
C PRO A 266 -4.60 0.78 0.70
N ILE A 267 -3.28 0.77 0.45
CA ILE A 267 -2.67 0.55 -0.86
C ILE A 267 -1.74 -0.66 -0.82
N LEU A 268 -1.63 -1.39 -1.93
CA LEU A 268 -0.67 -2.49 -2.06
C LEU A 268 0.75 -1.94 -2.20
N LEU A 269 1.68 -2.46 -1.42
CA LEU A 269 3.12 -2.31 -1.65
C LEU A 269 3.69 -3.52 -2.38
N THR A 270 3.19 -4.70 -2.06
CA THR A 270 3.51 -5.97 -2.73
C THR A 270 2.23 -6.82 -2.82
N GLU A 271 2.31 -8.02 -3.39
CA GLU A 271 1.17 -8.93 -3.52
C GLU A 271 0.55 -9.37 -2.18
N SER A 272 1.30 -9.25 -1.08
CA SER A 272 0.89 -9.69 0.26
C SER A 272 1.12 -8.64 1.36
N VAL A 273 1.40 -7.40 0.99
CA VAL A 273 1.66 -6.30 1.92
C VAL A 273 0.85 -5.06 1.53
N VAL A 274 0.10 -4.55 2.50
CA VAL A 274 -0.68 -3.31 2.36
C VAL A 274 -0.14 -2.25 3.31
N ARG A 275 -0.07 -1.01 2.82
CA ARG A 275 0.27 0.17 3.61
C ARG A 275 -0.91 1.12 3.69
N MET A 276 -1.11 1.72 4.85
CA MET A 276 -2.14 2.73 5.10
C MET A 276 -1.60 3.83 6.03
N VAL A 277 -2.12 5.04 5.89
CA VAL A 277 -1.69 6.21 6.68
C VAL A 277 -2.90 7.01 7.16
N ALA A 278 -2.99 7.20 8.48
CA ALA A 278 -4.01 8.01 9.13
C ALA A 278 -3.76 9.51 8.93
N SER A 279 -4.82 10.30 8.97
CA SER A 279 -4.72 11.75 9.14
C SER A 279 -4.01 12.11 10.43
N PRO A 280 -3.15 13.16 10.46
CA PRO A 280 -2.58 13.65 11.71
C PRO A 280 -3.70 14.04 12.66
N ALA A 281 -3.62 13.59 13.91
CA ALA A 281 -4.58 13.94 14.93
C ALA A 281 -3.94 14.75 16.08
N LEU A 282 -4.71 15.68 16.64
CA LEU A 282 -4.33 16.63 17.69
C LEU A 282 -5.58 16.99 18.53
N PRO A 283 -5.45 17.37 19.81
CA PRO A 283 -4.21 17.65 20.53
C PRO A 283 -3.65 16.44 21.29
N GLY A 284 -2.43 16.63 21.82
CA GLY A 284 -1.78 15.72 22.77
C GLY A 284 -0.85 14.70 22.15
N PRO A 285 -0.18 13.87 22.97
CA PRO A 285 0.48 12.67 22.47
C PRO A 285 -0.60 11.73 21.91
N VAL A 286 -0.59 11.49 20.61
CA VAL A 286 -1.61 10.67 19.95
C VAL A 286 -1.09 9.28 19.65
N GLU A 287 -1.92 8.28 19.90
CA GLU A 287 -1.76 6.93 19.39
C GLU A 287 -2.85 6.62 18.36
N TYR A 288 -2.50 5.81 17.37
CA TYR A 288 -3.36 5.35 16.29
C TYR A 288 -3.56 3.85 16.37
N ARG A 289 -4.72 3.38 15.92
CA ARG A 289 -5.02 1.97 15.76
C ARG A 289 -5.76 1.74 14.45
N PHE A 290 -5.28 0.76 13.69
CA PHE A 290 -5.85 0.33 12.42
C PHE A 290 -6.57 -0.99 12.65
N ASP A 291 -7.89 -0.96 12.56
CA ASP A 291 -8.74 -2.12 12.80
C ASP A 291 -9.11 -2.77 11.47
N LEU A 292 -8.76 -4.05 11.32
CA LEU A 292 -9.25 -4.88 10.23
C LEU A 292 -10.70 -5.25 10.48
N VAL A 293 -11.60 -4.85 9.58
CA VAL A 293 -13.04 -5.08 9.70
C VAL A 293 -13.58 -6.11 8.69
N ALA A 294 -12.80 -6.46 7.67
CA ALA A 294 -13.10 -7.59 6.78
C ALA A 294 -11.79 -8.21 6.24
N GLY A 295 -11.77 -9.53 6.06
CA GLY A 295 -10.57 -10.28 5.66
C GLY A 295 -9.85 -11.00 6.82
N SER A 296 -10.44 -11.00 8.02
CA SER A 296 -9.91 -11.71 9.19
C SER A 296 -9.78 -13.21 8.92
N GLY A 297 -8.67 -13.82 9.36
CA GLY A 297 -8.37 -15.24 9.11
C GLY A 297 -7.81 -15.54 7.71
N SER A 298 -7.69 -14.51 6.85
CA SER A 298 -7.03 -14.60 5.54
C SER A 298 -5.66 -13.92 5.54
N GLY A 299 -4.97 -13.95 6.69
CA GLY A 299 -3.64 -13.36 6.88
C GLY A 299 -3.61 -11.90 7.32
N GLY A 300 -4.71 -11.14 7.16
CA GLY A 300 -4.79 -9.75 7.63
C GLY A 300 -4.97 -9.61 9.14
N ASN A 301 -4.46 -8.52 9.71
CA ASN A 301 -4.43 -8.26 11.15
C ASN A 301 -4.75 -6.79 11.47
N SER A 302 -5.38 -6.56 12.62
CA SER A 302 -5.43 -5.21 13.22
C SER A 302 -4.09 -4.86 13.86
N SER A 303 -3.74 -3.58 13.88
CA SER A 303 -2.58 -3.09 14.61
C SER A 303 -2.83 -3.06 16.12
N SER A 304 -1.76 -3.05 16.92
CA SER A 304 -1.82 -2.49 18.27
C SER A 304 -1.98 -0.97 18.20
N TRP A 305 -2.25 -0.33 19.34
CA TRP A 305 -2.06 1.11 19.47
C TRP A 305 -0.58 1.45 19.23
N GLN A 306 -0.32 2.51 18.46
CA GLN A 306 1.02 2.93 18.06
C GLN A 306 1.09 4.44 17.90
N SER A 307 2.24 5.05 18.21
CA SER A 307 2.44 6.51 18.05
C SER A 307 2.58 6.96 16.59
N THR A 308 2.82 6.03 15.66
CA THR A 308 2.96 6.32 14.24
C THR A 308 1.60 6.26 13.53
N SER A 309 1.35 7.22 12.65
CA SER A 309 0.16 7.26 11.81
C SER A 309 0.23 6.31 10.62
N THR A 310 1.21 5.42 10.54
CA THR A 310 1.41 4.49 9.40
C THR A 310 1.31 3.05 9.88
N HIS A 311 0.61 2.21 9.13
CA HIS A 311 0.55 0.77 9.39
C HIS A 311 0.87 -0.03 8.12
N LEU A 312 1.58 -1.15 8.33
CA LEU A 312 1.88 -2.16 7.34
C LEU A 312 1.22 -3.47 7.81
N ASP A 313 0.28 -3.98 7.02
CA ASP A 313 -0.25 -5.32 7.23
C ASP A 313 0.37 -6.27 6.21
N THR A 314 0.81 -7.45 6.66
CA THR A 314 1.67 -8.36 5.90
C THR A 314 1.16 -9.79 5.99
N GLY A 315 1.52 -10.63 5.02
CA GLY A 315 1.10 -12.03 5.00
C GLY A 315 -0.33 -12.22 4.47
N LEU A 316 -0.82 -11.23 3.72
CA LEU A 316 -2.17 -11.26 3.15
C LEU A 316 -2.30 -12.36 2.08
N LEU A 317 -3.38 -13.12 2.15
CA LEU A 317 -3.69 -14.12 1.11
C LEU A 317 -4.04 -13.45 -0.22
N ALA A 318 -3.77 -14.17 -1.32
CA ALA A 318 -4.05 -13.73 -2.68
C ALA A 318 -5.56 -13.65 -2.95
N ASN A 319 -5.96 -12.80 -3.90
CA ASN A 319 -7.34 -12.59 -4.32
C ASN A 319 -8.34 -12.50 -3.16
N THR A 320 -8.01 -11.68 -2.16
CA THR A 320 -8.83 -11.49 -0.96
C THR A 320 -9.07 -10.00 -0.75
N GLN A 321 -10.31 -9.64 -0.39
CA GLN A 321 -10.64 -8.28 -0.01
C GLN A 321 -10.31 -8.07 1.47
N PHE A 322 -9.55 -7.01 1.75
CA PHE A 322 -9.29 -6.54 3.11
C PHE A 322 -9.92 -5.17 3.28
N SER A 323 -10.54 -4.93 4.42
CA SER A 323 -11.15 -3.64 4.75
C SER A 323 -10.67 -3.16 6.11
N TYR A 324 -10.26 -1.90 6.18
CA TYR A 324 -9.67 -1.31 7.37
C TYR A 324 -10.39 -0.04 7.78
N GLN A 325 -10.47 0.20 9.08
CA GLN A 325 -10.81 1.48 9.69
C GLN A 325 -9.62 1.98 10.52
N VAL A 326 -9.58 3.29 10.78
CA VAL A 326 -8.61 3.87 11.71
C VAL A 326 -9.31 4.67 12.79
N ARG A 327 -8.79 4.58 14.01
CA ARG A 327 -9.13 5.45 15.15
C ARG A 327 -7.86 5.98 15.79
N ALA A 328 -7.99 7.08 16.51
CA ALA A 328 -6.93 7.69 17.28
C ALA A 328 -7.35 7.82 18.74
N ARG A 329 -6.39 7.96 19.65
CA ARG A 329 -6.65 8.28 21.04
C ARG A 329 -5.59 9.21 21.59
N ASN A 330 -5.96 9.96 22.62
CA ASN A 330 -4.98 10.63 23.46
C ASN A 330 -4.26 9.57 24.31
N ALA A 331 -2.94 9.50 24.21
CA ALA A 331 -2.13 8.49 24.90
C ALA A 331 -2.16 8.63 26.43
N THR A 332 -2.48 9.82 26.94
CA THR A 332 -2.55 10.13 28.37
C THR A 332 -3.94 9.84 28.93
N THR A 333 -5.01 10.35 28.31
CA THR A 333 -6.38 10.19 28.83
C THR A 333 -7.09 8.95 28.32
N LEU A 334 -6.54 8.31 27.28
CA LEU A 334 -7.15 7.19 26.57
C LEU A 334 -8.51 7.51 25.92
N ALA A 335 -8.86 8.79 25.79
CA ALA A 335 -10.04 9.23 25.05
C ALA A 335 -9.86 8.92 23.56
N GLU A 336 -10.73 8.07 23.01
CA GLU A 336 -10.66 7.60 21.62
C GLU A 336 -11.63 8.35 20.72
N THR A 337 -11.25 8.53 19.46
CA THR A 337 -12.14 9.03 18.40
C THR A 337 -13.14 7.94 17.98
N ALA A 338 -14.23 8.35 17.34
CA ALA A 338 -14.98 7.46 16.47
C ALA A 338 -14.08 6.94 15.32
N PRO A 339 -14.30 5.69 14.87
CA PRO A 339 -13.53 5.11 13.77
C PRO A 339 -13.87 5.79 12.43
N SER A 340 -12.91 5.80 11.52
CA SER A 340 -13.12 6.24 10.14
C SER A 340 -14.16 5.41 9.41
N MET A 341 -14.66 5.91 8.28
CA MET A 341 -15.33 5.03 7.31
C MET A 341 -14.36 3.91 6.88
N PRO A 342 -14.84 2.67 6.67
CA PRO A 342 -14.01 1.59 6.16
C PRO A 342 -13.47 1.89 4.77
N SER A 343 -12.21 1.54 4.52
CA SER A 343 -11.62 1.53 3.18
C SER A 343 -11.11 0.15 2.83
N SER A 344 -11.40 -0.32 1.63
CA SER A 344 -11.09 -1.68 1.20
C SER A 344 -10.08 -1.73 0.06
N ILE A 345 -9.33 -2.83 0.00
CA ILE A 345 -8.37 -3.15 -1.05
C ILE A 345 -8.43 -4.64 -1.36
N TRP A 346 -8.23 -5.02 -2.63
CA TRP A 346 -8.08 -6.40 -3.05
C TRP A 346 -6.62 -6.72 -3.25
N THR A 347 -6.13 -7.81 -2.65
CA THR A 347 -4.84 -8.38 -3.07
C THR A 347 -4.96 -8.93 -4.49
N PRO A 348 -3.85 -8.96 -5.26
CA PRO A 348 -3.86 -9.53 -6.60
C PRO A 348 -4.13 -11.03 -6.53
N ALA A 349 -4.74 -11.57 -7.58
CA ALA A 349 -4.73 -13.01 -7.81
C ALA A 349 -3.31 -13.43 -8.21
N ARG A 350 -2.93 -14.66 -7.90
CA ARG A 350 -1.68 -15.25 -8.37
C ARG A 350 -1.84 -15.76 -9.79
N ALA A 351 -0.83 -15.51 -10.63
CA ALA A 351 -0.83 -16.05 -11.99
C ALA A 351 -0.86 -17.59 -11.95
N PRO A 352 -1.70 -18.26 -12.76
CA PRO A 352 -1.68 -19.71 -12.86
C PRO A 352 -0.34 -20.16 -13.48
N SER A 353 0.23 -21.29 -13.02
CA SER A 353 1.52 -21.77 -13.54
C SER A 353 1.38 -22.49 -14.88
N SER A 354 0.31 -23.27 -15.06
CA SER A 354 0.02 -24.04 -16.27
C SER A 354 -1.47 -24.39 -16.37
N VAL A 355 -1.86 -24.86 -17.56
CA VAL A 355 -3.12 -25.56 -17.81
C VAL A 355 -2.77 -27.00 -18.17
N THR A 356 -3.51 -27.98 -17.65
CA THR A 356 -3.33 -29.38 -18.05
C THR A 356 -4.31 -29.77 -19.14
N ILE A 357 -3.98 -30.78 -19.93
CA ILE A 357 -4.85 -31.29 -21.00
C ILE A 357 -5.38 -32.64 -20.57
N ALA A 358 -6.71 -32.77 -20.52
CA ALA A 358 -7.38 -34.02 -20.17
C ALA A 358 -7.32 -35.02 -21.33
N SER A 359 -7.51 -34.55 -22.57
CA SER A 359 -7.30 -35.36 -23.78
C SER A 359 -7.00 -34.48 -24.99
N LEU A 360 -6.23 -35.01 -25.94
CA LEU A 360 -5.92 -34.37 -27.22
C LEU A 360 -6.21 -35.35 -28.36
N SER A 361 -7.01 -34.94 -29.33
CA SER A 361 -7.31 -35.69 -30.54
C SER A 361 -6.72 -34.99 -31.77
N ASN A 362 -7.00 -35.53 -32.96
CA ASN A 362 -6.61 -34.87 -34.22
C ASN A 362 -7.47 -33.64 -34.54
N THR A 363 -8.63 -33.47 -33.91
CA THR A 363 -9.59 -32.37 -34.21
C THR A 363 -10.08 -31.61 -32.98
N SER A 364 -9.65 -31.96 -31.77
CA SER A 364 -10.10 -31.33 -30.53
C SER A 364 -9.10 -31.47 -29.39
N VAL A 365 -9.19 -30.56 -28.43
CA VAL A 365 -8.50 -30.63 -27.14
C VAL A 365 -9.53 -30.47 -26.01
N THR A 366 -9.43 -31.31 -24.98
CA THR A 366 -10.21 -31.19 -23.76
C THR A 366 -9.35 -30.56 -22.68
N VAL A 367 -9.79 -29.40 -22.19
CA VAL A 367 -9.15 -28.68 -21.08
C VAL A 367 -9.21 -29.55 -19.82
N GLY A 368 -8.08 -29.69 -19.13
CA GLY A 368 -8.01 -30.32 -17.82
C GLY A 368 -7.98 -29.28 -16.69
N THR A 369 -7.29 -29.61 -15.60
CA THR A 369 -7.15 -28.73 -14.44
C THR A 369 -6.25 -27.51 -14.72
N ILE A 370 -6.69 -26.33 -14.27
CA ILE A 370 -5.88 -25.10 -14.19
C ILE A 370 -5.13 -25.09 -12.85
N ALA A 371 -3.81 -24.91 -12.88
CA ALA A 371 -3.01 -24.85 -11.66
C ALA A 371 -3.24 -23.51 -10.91
N ALA A 372 -4.16 -23.53 -9.95
CA ALA A 372 -4.71 -22.32 -9.30
C ALA A 372 -3.73 -21.52 -8.41
N ALA A 373 -2.49 -21.97 -8.20
CA ALA A 373 -1.43 -21.24 -7.49
C ALA A 373 -1.83 -20.69 -6.10
N SER A 374 -2.58 -21.47 -5.32
CA SER A 374 -3.12 -21.10 -3.99
C SER A 374 -4.12 -19.93 -3.99
N ASN A 375 -4.69 -19.59 -5.15
CA ASN A 375 -5.83 -18.71 -5.22
C ASN A 375 -7.09 -19.37 -4.59
N PRO A 376 -8.03 -18.59 -4.05
CA PRO A 376 -9.32 -19.10 -3.58
C PRO A 376 -10.12 -19.81 -4.70
N PRO A 377 -10.97 -20.81 -4.38
CA PRO A 377 -11.78 -21.53 -5.39
C PRO A 377 -12.73 -20.64 -6.20
N THR A 378 -13.07 -19.46 -5.69
CA THR A 378 -13.90 -18.44 -6.36
C THR A 378 -13.14 -17.63 -7.40
N THR A 379 -11.84 -17.85 -7.56
CA THR A 379 -11.01 -17.13 -8.53
C THR A 379 -11.40 -17.52 -9.94
N GLU A 380 -11.59 -16.51 -10.78
CA GLU A 380 -11.93 -16.70 -12.18
C GLU A 380 -10.69 -16.69 -13.06
N TYR A 381 -10.73 -17.54 -14.08
CA TYR A 381 -9.69 -17.73 -15.08
C TYR A 381 -10.27 -17.53 -16.47
N ALA A 382 -9.42 -17.05 -17.38
CA ALA A 382 -9.67 -17.03 -18.81
C ALA A 382 -8.58 -17.82 -19.52
N LEU A 383 -8.98 -18.64 -20.48
CA LEU A 383 -8.07 -19.38 -21.35
C LEU A 383 -7.86 -18.61 -22.65
N GLU A 384 -6.65 -18.67 -23.19
CA GLU A 384 -6.34 -18.22 -24.54
C GLU A 384 -5.81 -19.40 -25.34
N PHE A 385 -6.42 -19.66 -26.49
CA PHE A 385 -6.09 -20.73 -27.41
C PHE A 385 -5.85 -20.15 -28.81
N ASP A 386 -4.63 -20.27 -29.32
CA ASP A 386 -4.18 -19.69 -30.60
C ASP A 386 -4.54 -18.21 -30.80
N GLY A 387 -4.44 -17.42 -29.74
CA GLY A 387 -4.76 -15.99 -29.76
C GLY A 387 -6.26 -15.66 -29.70
N LEU A 388 -7.13 -16.66 -29.60
CA LEU A 388 -8.57 -16.51 -29.36
C LEU A 388 -8.95 -17.05 -27.97
N PHE A 389 -10.20 -16.83 -27.55
CA PHE A 389 -10.66 -17.19 -26.21
C PHE A 389 -11.85 -18.14 -26.31
N PRO A 390 -11.75 -19.39 -25.83
CA PRO A 390 -12.89 -20.29 -25.79
C PRO A 390 -13.98 -19.75 -24.86
N ASP A 391 -15.25 -19.98 -25.20
CA ASP A 391 -16.36 -19.92 -24.25
C ASP A 391 -16.56 -21.26 -23.52
N LEU A 392 -17.58 -21.33 -22.67
CA LEU A 392 -17.87 -22.52 -21.87
C LEU A 392 -18.42 -23.70 -22.70
N GLN A 393 -18.70 -23.48 -23.98
CA GLN A 393 -19.08 -24.51 -24.95
C GLN A 393 -17.89 -24.87 -25.87
N GLY A 394 -16.71 -24.27 -25.64
CA GLY A 394 -15.50 -24.51 -26.41
C GLY A 394 -15.43 -23.78 -27.76
N GLN A 395 -16.31 -22.82 -28.02
CA GLN A 395 -16.26 -21.99 -29.23
C GLN A 395 -15.25 -20.85 -29.06
N LEU A 396 -14.40 -20.64 -30.06
CA LEU A 396 -13.36 -19.61 -30.02
C LEU A 396 -13.93 -18.23 -30.38
N ASN A 397 -13.74 -17.27 -29.48
CA ASN A 397 -14.25 -15.92 -29.55
C ASN A 397 -13.13 -14.87 -29.44
N PRO A 398 -13.32 -13.64 -29.94
CA PRO A 398 -12.34 -12.56 -29.80
C PRO A 398 -12.30 -11.95 -28.39
N THR A 399 -13.26 -12.28 -27.53
CA THR A 399 -13.39 -11.73 -26.17
C THR A 399 -13.21 -12.81 -25.11
N ARG A 400 -12.51 -12.47 -24.03
CA ARG A 400 -12.27 -13.37 -22.90
C ARG A 400 -13.59 -13.77 -22.22
N THR A 401 -13.79 -15.07 -22.09
CA THR A 401 -14.74 -15.65 -21.15
C THR A 401 -14.01 -15.89 -19.83
N TRP A 402 -14.67 -15.58 -18.71
CA TRP A 402 -14.14 -15.77 -17.37
C TRP A 402 -15.00 -16.78 -16.62
N ALA A 403 -14.37 -17.77 -16.00
CA ALA A 403 -15.05 -18.74 -15.16
C ALA A 403 -14.09 -19.33 -14.12
N VAL A 404 -14.63 -19.87 -13.04
CA VAL A 404 -13.84 -20.57 -12.02
C VAL A 404 -13.20 -21.83 -12.58
N ALA A 405 -12.06 -22.26 -12.01
CA ALA A 405 -11.24 -23.34 -12.56
C ALA A 405 -12.02 -24.66 -12.80
N THR A 406 -12.97 -24.99 -11.93
CA THR A 406 -13.78 -26.22 -12.03
C THR A 406 -14.78 -26.19 -13.18
N VAL A 407 -15.14 -25.02 -13.70
CA VAL A 407 -16.04 -24.88 -14.86
C VAL A 407 -15.29 -25.08 -16.17
N TRP A 408 -13.98 -24.81 -16.18
CA TRP A 408 -13.11 -25.04 -17.34
C TRP A 408 -12.75 -26.52 -17.54
N ASP A 409 -12.77 -27.32 -16.47
CA ASP A 409 -12.43 -28.74 -16.52
C ASP A 409 -13.43 -29.51 -17.40
N GLY A 410 -12.92 -30.17 -18.43
CA GLY A 410 -13.74 -30.90 -19.41
C GLY A 410 -14.25 -30.06 -20.58
N VAL A 411 -13.97 -28.75 -20.67
CA VAL A 411 -14.34 -27.94 -21.85
C VAL A 411 -13.59 -28.45 -23.08
N VAL A 412 -14.34 -28.75 -24.15
CA VAL A 412 -13.80 -29.31 -25.40
C VAL A 412 -13.69 -28.22 -26.46
N ILE A 413 -12.47 -27.81 -26.80
CA ILE A 413 -12.20 -26.93 -27.94
C ILE A 413 -12.10 -27.82 -29.19
N SER A 414 -12.97 -27.60 -30.17
CA SER A 414 -13.10 -28.43 -31.37
C SER A 414 -12.74 -27.67 -32.64
N GLY A 415 -12.58 -28.39 -33.76
CA GLY A 415 -12.23 -27.79 -35.06
C GLY A 415 -10.72 -27.61 -35.27
N LEU A 416 -9.89 -28.36 -34.54
CA LEU A 416 -8.44 -28.35 -34.73
C LEU A 416 -8.07 -29.05 -36.05
N SER A 417 -6.98 -28.59 -36.66
CA SER A 417 -6.41 -29.21 -37.86
C SER A 417 -5.47 -30.34 -37.46
N ALA A 418 -5.59 -31.50 -38.09
CA ALA A 418 -4.69 -32.63 -37.85
C ALA A 418 -3.23 -32.26 -38.19
N GLY A 419 -2.27 -32.74 -37.39
CA GLY A 419 -0.85 -32.47 -37.61
C GLY A 419 -0.39 -31.05 -37.32
N SER A 420 -1.26 -30.21 -36.76
CA SER A 420 -1.00 -28.79 -36.52
C SER A 420 -0.59 -28.55 -35.07
N THR A 421 0.20 -27.49 -34.89
CA THR A 421 0.64 -27.02 -33.57
C THR A 421 -0.27 -25.90 -33.09
N HIS A 422 -0.78 -26.06 -31.88
CA HIS A 422 -1.67 -25.14 -31.18
C HIS A 422 -1.03 -24.68 -29.88
N THR A 423 -1.51 -23.56 -29.36
CA THR A 423 -1.02 -22.91 -28.15
C THR A 423 -2.13 -22.68 -27.15
N LEU A 424 -1.84 -22.89 -25.87
CA LEU A 424 -2.78 -22.69 -24.76
C LEU A 424 -2.08 -21.99 -23.59
N ARG A 425 -2.77 -21.02 -22.98
CA ARG A 425 -2.36 -20.42 -21.70
C ARG A 425 -3.58 -19.95 -20.92
N ALA A 426 -3.41 -19.72 -19.63
CA ALA A 426 -4.45 -19.18 -18.75
C ALA A 426 -4.00 -17.90 -18.06
N ARG A 427 -4.96 -17.09 -17.63
CA ARG A 427 -4.74 -15.97 -16.70
C ARG A 427 -5.83 -15.96 -15.65
N ALA A 428 -5.52 -15.45 -14.46
CA ALA A 428 -6.51 -15.26 -13.40
C ALA A 428 -6.94 -13.79 -13.33
N ARG A 429 -8.04 -13.50 -12.62
CA ARG A 429 -8.37 -12.14 -12.16
C ARG A 429 -8.80 -12.15 -10.71
N ASN A 430 -8.53 -11.06 -9.99
CA ASN A 430 -9.03 -10.91 -8.63
C ASN A 430 -10.50 -10.46 -8.59
N GLY A 431 -11.10 -10.39 -7.40
CA GLY A 431 -12.48 -9.94 -7.19
C GLY A 431 -12.76 -8.48 -7.60
N ALA A 432 -11.71 -7.67 -7.82
CA ALA A 432 -11.82 -6.34 -8.41
C ALA A 432 -11.76 -6.35 -9.96
N GLY A 433 -11.63 -7.51 -10.59
CA GLY A 433 -11.52 -7.68 -12.03
C GLY A 433 -10.13 -7.43 -12.61
N ILE A 434 -9.10 -7.25 -11.78
CA ILE A 434 -7.71 -7.02 -12.22
C ILE A 434 -7.08 -8.35 -12.59
N ALA A 435 -6.68 -8.49 -13.86
CA ALA A 435 -6.09 -9.71 -14.41
C ALA A 435 -4.59 -9.85 -14.09
N THR A 436 -4.14 -11.08 -13.96
CA THR A 436 -2.72 -11.43 -13.76
C THR A 436 -1.93 -11.40 -15.07
N ALA A 437 -0.62 -11.64 -14.98
CA ALA A 437 0.14 -12.15 -16.11
C ALA A 437 -0.39 -13.52 -16.56
N ASP A 438 -0.07 -13.91 -17.79
CA ASP A 438 -0.44 -15.22 -18.32
C ASP A 438 0.46 -16.33 -17.74
N SER A 439 -0.07 -17.56 -17.73
CA SER A 439 0.71 -18.76 -17.44
C SER A 439 1.79 -18.99 -18.50
N SER A 440 2.66 -19.96 -18.24
CA SER A 440 3.54 -20.50 -19.28
C SER A 440 2.74 -20.89 -20.53
N LEU A 441 3.26 -20.55 -21.70
CA LEU A 441 2.66 -20.91 -22.99
C LEU A 441 2.86 -22.40 -23.21
N GLN A 442 1.76 -23.14 -23.29
CA GLN A 442 1.77 -24.56 -23.58
C GLN A 442 1.58 -24.78 -25.08
N THR A 443 2.41 -25.63 -25.67
CA THR A 443 2.33 -26.02 -27.09
C THR A 443 1.80 -27.44 -27.21
N LEU A 444 0.80 -27.64 -28.07
CA LEU A 444 0.12 -28.91 -28.32
C LEU A 444 0.22 -29.26 -29.80
N THR A 445 0.50 -30.51 -30.16
CA THR A 445 0.53 -30.93 -31.57
C THR A 445 -0.49 -32.05 -31.78
N THR A 446 -1.49 -31.80 -32.62
CA THR A 446 -2.51 -32.80 -32.98
C THR A 446 -1.89 -33.90 -33.84
N SER A 447 -2.33 -35.15 -33.69
CA SER A 447 -1.83 -36.24 -34.55
C SER A 447 -2.38 -36.11 -35.97
N TRP A 448 -1.59 -36.54 -36.97
CA TRP A 448 -2.01 -36.61 -38.38
C TRP A 448 -3.07 -37.69 -38.65
N LEU A 449 -3.23 -38.64 -37.73
CA LEU A 449 -4.08 -39.82 -37.88
C LEU A 449 -4.86 -40.04 -36.58
N SER A 450 -6.15 -40.32 -36.71
CA SER A 450 -6.92 -41.02 -35.67
C SER A 450 -6.26 -42.38 -35.44
N ALA A 451 -6.14 -42.82 -34.19
CA ALA A 451 -5.66 -44.17 -33.89
C ALA A 451 -6.52 -45.21 -34.63
N CYS A 452 -5.92 -46.05 -35.46
CA CYS A 452 -6.62 -47.14 -36.16
C CYS A 452 -7.14 -48.16 -35.13
N ALA A 453 -8.41 -48.55 -35.21
CA ALA A 453 -9.00 -49.56 -34.33
C ALA A 453 -8.39 -50.96 -34.57
N ALA A 454 -8.00 -51.67 -33.51
CA ALA A 454 -7.46 -53.04 -33.58
C ALA A 454 -8.56 -54.11 -33.41
N GLY A 455 -8.54 -55.16 -34.25
CA GLY A 455 -9.41 -56.35 -34.16
C GLY A 455 -8.61 -57.65 -33.93
N ALA A 456 -9.24 -58.65 -33.30
CA ALA A 456 -8.68 -59.99 -33.11
C ALA A 456 -9.12 -60.95 -34.24
N VAL A 457 -8.28 -61.93 -34.55
CA VAL A 457 -8.54 -62.99 -35.55
C VAL A 457 -9.42 -64.07 -34.90
N GLY A 458 -10.63 -64.26 -35.43
CA GLY A 458 -11.53 -65.35 -35.04
C GLY A 458 -11.00 -66.71 -35.47
N THR A 459 -11.24 -67.73 -34.64
CA THR A 459 -10.93 -69.12 -34.93
C THR A 459 -11.77 -69.65 -36.08
N ALA A 460 -11.13 -70.43 -36.95
CA ALA A 460 -11.67 -70.98 -38.18
C ALA A 460 -13.01 -71.69 -37.98
N VAL A 461 -14.01 -71.32 -38.80
CA VAL A 461 -15.18 -72.15 -39.08
C VAL A 461 -15.35 -72.16 -40.60
N GLY A 462 -15.19 -73.34 -41.20
CA GLY A 462 -14.99 -73.54 -42.63
C GLY A 462 -16.10 -72.99 -43.53
N GLY A 463 -15.68 -72.27 -44.56
CA GLY A 463 -16.44 -71.80 -45.72
C GLY A 463 -15.48 -71.11 -46.71
N PRO A 464 -15.76 -71.07 -48.03
CA PRO A 464 -14.75 -70.78 -49.07
C PRO A 464 -14.49 -69.28 -49.32
N PHE A 465 -14.77 -68.40 -48.36
CA PHE A 465 -14.66 -66.95 -48.54
C PHE A 465 -13.97 -66.31 -47.34
N ASP A 466 -12.81 -65.68 -47.55
CA ASP A 466 -12.23 -64.75 -46.57
C ASP A 466 -12.81 -63.35 -46.82
N VAL A 467 -13.68 -62.89 -45.92
CA VAL A 467 -14.18 -61.51 -45.85
C VAL A 467 -13.53 -60.86 -44.63
N PHE A 468 -12.71 -59.82 -44.84
CA PHE A 468 -12.20 -59.01 -43.73
C PHE A 468 -13.25 -57.97 -43.32
N SER A 469 -13.70 -58.01 -42.06
CA SER A 469 -14.46 -56.92 -41.41
C SER A 469 -13.76 -56.53 -40.10
N ILE A 470 -13.76 -55.24 -39.75
CA ILE A 470 -13.09 -54.72 -38.54
C ILE A 470 -14.15 -54.19 -37.57
N ASN A 471 -14.31 -54.87 -36.43
CA ASN A 471 -14.97 -54.39 -35.20
C ASN A 471 -14.03 -54.70 -34.01
N GLY A 472 -13.88 -53.77 -33.05
CA GLY A 472 -12.66 -53.63 -32.23
C GLY A 472 -12.62 -54.19 -30.79
N SER A 473 -11.44 -54.06 -30.15
CA SER A 473 -11.14 -53.63 -28.75
C SER A 473 -9.83 -54.23 -28.16
N SER A 474 -9.45 -53.75 -26.98
CA SER A 474 -8.11 -53.43 -26.42
C SER A 474 -7.13 -54.56 -25.98
N GLY A 475 -5.81 -54.30 -26.13
CA GLY A 475 -4.76 -54.80 -25.21
C GLY A 475 -3.38 -55.19 -25.81
N GLY A 476 -2.29 -54.58 -25.32
CA GLY A 476 -0.91 -55.13 -25.29
C GLY A 476 0.08 -54.73 -26.42
N PRO A 477 1.39 -54.48 -26.12
CA PRO A 477 2.36 -53.99 -27.09
C PRO A 477 3.02 -55.15 -27.87
N THR A 478 3.15 -54.95 -29.18
CA THR A 478 3.82 -55.79 -30.21
C THR A 478 2.92 -56.80 -30.94
N ARG A 479 2.87 -56.69 -32.27
CA ARG A 479 2.36 -57.73 -33.20
C ARG A 479 3.28 -57.82 -34.42
N SER A 480 3.54 -59.04 -34.89
CA SER A 480 4.32 -59.35 -36.09
C SER A 480 3.42 -59.94 -37.17
N LEU A 481 3.64 -59.58 -38.44
CA LEU A 481 3.00 -60.21 -39.61
C LEU A 481 4.04 -61.04 -40.36
N THR A 482 3.77 -62.33 -40.55
CA THR A 482 4.62 -63.23 -41.35
C THR A 482 3.89 -63.54 -42.66
N LEU A 483 4.43 -63.09 -43.79
CA LEU A 483 3.93 -63.46 -45.12
C LEU A 483 4.77 -64.64 -45.66
N THR A 484 4.11 -65.72 -46.05
CA THR A 484 4.75 -66.84 -46.77
C THR A 484 4.35 -66.78 -48.23
N VAL A 485 5.34 -66.83 -49.12
CA VAL A 485 5.15 -66.76 -50.58
C VAL A 485 4.75 -68.15 -51.11
N GLY A 486 3.67 -68.26 -51.90
CA GLY A 486 3.48 -69.42 -52.78
C GLY A 486 2.08 -69.99 -53.03
N SER A 487 1.03 -69.20 -53.31
CA SER A 487 -0.19 -69.76 -53.93
C SER A 487 -0.92 -68.77 -54.84
N PRO A 488 -1.34 -69.17 -56.06
CA PRO A 488 -2.08 -68.31 -56.98
C PRO A 488 -3.55 -68.17 -56.52
N ILE A 489 -4.09 -66.96 -56.55
CA ILE A 489 -5.51 -66.69 -56.31
C ILE A 489 -6.22 -66.58 -57.67
N PRO A 490 -7.20 -67.44 -57.98
CA PRO A 490 -8.00 -67.30 -59.19
C PRO A 490 -9.01 -66.14 -59.07
N THR A 491 -9.07 -65.29 -60.08
CA THR A 491 -10.08 -64.22 -60.20
C THR A 491 -11.41 -64.79 -60.71
N LEU A 492 -12.51 -64.56 -59.99
CA LEU A 492 -13.87 -64.78 -60.49
C LEU A 492 -14.59 -63.44 -60.65
N ILE A 493 -15.13 -63.20 -61.85
CA ILE A 493 -15.94 -62.03 -62.19
C ILE A 493 -17.38 -62.29 -61.71
N ALA A 494 -17.92 -61.41 -60.87
CA ALA A 494 -19.34 -61.39 -60.52
C ALA A 494 -20.03 -60.17 -61.16
N THR A 495 -21.18 -60.40 -61.78
CA THR A 495 -22.03 -59.39 -62.43
C THR A 495 -22.66 -58.43 -61.41
N PRO A 496 -22.90 -57.15 -61.78
CA PRO A 496 -23.49 -56.18 -60.85
C PRO A 496 -25.01 -56.38 -60.70
N PRO A 497 -25.58 -56.07 -59.52
CA PRO A 497 -27.02 -56.04 -59.34
C PRO A 497 -27.65 -54.88 -60.12
N THR A 498 -28.83 -55.14 -60.67
CA THR A 498 -29.67 -54.22 -61.44
C THR A 498 -30.11 -53.03 -60.58
N SER A 499 -29.46 -51.87 -60.71
CA SER A 499 -30.08 -50.58 -60.40
C SER A 499 -29.51 -49.48 -61.31
N SER A 500 -30.41 -48.62 -61.79
CA SER A 500 -30.29 -47.86 -63.03
C SER A 500 -29.71 -46.44 -62.87
N VAL A 501 -28.55 -46.29 -62.23
CA VAL A 501 -27.78 -45.03 -62.28
C VAL A 501 -26.26 -45.34 -62.27
N PRO A 502 -25.47 -44.97 -63.30
CA PRO A 502 -24.03 -45.22 -63.32
C PRO A 502 -23.29 -44.18 -62.48
N VAL A 503 -22.53 -44.63 -61.49
CA VAL A 503 -21.54 -43.82 -60.76
C VAL A 503 -20.14 -44.38 -61.06
N ASN A 504 -19.19 -43.44 -61.15
CA ASN A 504 -17.88 -43.52 -61.80
C ASN A 504 -16.93 -44.65 -61.32
N HIS A 505 -16.04 -45.03 -62.24
CA HIS A 505 -15.17 -46.20 -62.23
C HIS A 505 -14.08 -46.21 -61.15
N ALA A 506 -13.72 -47.42 -60.70
CA ALA A 506 -12.50 -47.74 -59.96
C ALA A 506 -11.29 -47.82 -60.91
N LEU A 507 -10.15 -47.28 -60.48
CA LEU A 507 -8.87 -47.37 -61.18
C LEU A 507 -8.04 -48.51 -60.57
N PHE A 508 -7.84 -49.60 -61.31
CA PHE A 508 -6.84 -50.64 -61.02
C PHE A 508 -5.85 -50.67 -62.18
N GLY A 509 -4.56 -50.54 -61.89
CA GLY A 509 -3.49 -50.63 -62.88
C GLY A 509 -2.46 -51.68 -62.48
N TRP A 510 -2.24 -52.64 -63.36
CA TRP A 510 -1.04 -53.48 -63.42
C TRP A 510 -0.52 -53.42 -64.87
N ILE A 511 0.78 -53.19 -65.06
CA ILE A 511 1.46 -53.40 -66.35
C ILE A 511 2.39 -54.60 -66.16
N GLY A 512 2.15 -55.64 -66.95
CA GLY A 512 2.97 -56.85 -66.99
C GLY A 512 3.75 -57.01 -68.30
N ILE A 513 5.05 -57.32 -68.13
CA ILE A 513 5.90 -58.36 -68.78
C ILE A 513 6.16 -58.31 -70.31
N PRO A 514 7.20 -58.97 -70.92
CA PRO A 514 7.97 -60.19 -70.54
C PRO A 514 9.52 -59.97 -70.48
N GLY A 515 10.41 -60.82 -69.95
CA GLY A 515 10.36 -62.15 -69.37
C GLY A 515 11.80 -62.71 -69.36
N SER A 516 12.28 -63.18 -68.21
CA SER A 516 13.29 -64.26 -68.07
C SER A 516 13.47 -64.55 -66.57
N GLY A 517 13.32 -65.82 -66.21
CA GLY A 517 13.32 -66.25 -64.82
C GLY A 517 14.71 -66.15 -64.19
N HIS A 518 14.77 -65.54 -63.01
CA HIS A 518 15.88 -65.68 -62.07
C HIS A 518 15.32 -65.76 -60.64
N GLU A 519 15.55 -66.89 -59.98
CA GLU A 519 15.35 -67.04 -58.55
C GLU A 519 16.55 -66.43 -57.81
N PHE A 520 16.30 -65.55 -56.86
CA PHE A 520 17.30 -65.09 -55.89
C PHE A 520 16.95 -65.64 -54.51
N PRO A 521 17.89 -66.28 -53.79
CA PRO A 521 17.64 -66.71 -52.42
C PRO A 521 17.70 -65.48 -51.50
N ILE A 522 16.61 -65.18 -50.81
CA ILE A 522 16.64 -64.24 -49.69
C ILE A 522 16.89 -65.06 -48.41
N SER A 523 18.02 -64.80 -47.77
CA SER A 523 18.41 -65.40 -46.49
C SER A 523 17.39 -65.07 -45.38
N PRO A 524 17.01 -66.02 -44.50
CA PRO A 524 16.07 -65.79 -43.42
C PRO A 524 16.79 -65.16 -42.22
N SER A 525 17.04 -63.86 -42.26
CA SER A 525 17.59 -63.17 -41.09
C SER A 525 17.30 -61.66 -41.05
N VAL A 526 16.37 -61.32 -40.16
CA VAL A 526 16.29 -60.12 -39.28
C VAL A 526 16.09 -58.73 -39.91
N GLY A 527 15.07 -58.02 -39.43
CA GLY A 527 15.04 -56.55 -39.47
C GLY A 527 13.71 -55.93 -39.02
N THR A 528 13.65 -55.44 -37.77
CA THR A 528 12.59 -54.54 -37.31
C THR A 528 12.80 -53.15 -37.91
N LEU A 529 11.84 -52.64 -38.66
CA LEU A 529 11.83 -51.24 -39.13
C LEU A 529 11.38 -50.32 -38.00
N CYS A 530 12.29 -49.47 -37.51
CA CYS A 530 11.96 -48.36 -36.61
C CYS A 530 11.83 -47.06 -37.41
N PHE A 531 10.72 -46.36 -37.26
CA PHE A 531 10.49 -45.05 -37.87
C PHE A 531 10.69 -43.96 -36.81
N LEU A 532 11.62 -43.04 -37.05
CA LEU A 532 11.76 -41.81 -36.27
C LEU A 532 11.47 -40.60 -37.19
N PRO A 533 10.59 -39.67 -36.77
CA PRO A 533 10.22 -38.52 -37.60
C PRO A 533 11.30 -37.43 -37.54
N CYS A 534 11.82 -37.06 -38.72
CA CYS A 534 12.71 -35.91 -38.90
C CYS A 534 12.10 -34.99 -39.98
N GLY A 535 11.12 -34.16 -39.61
CA GLY A 535 10.59 -33.09 -40.47
C GLY A 535 9.62 -33.52 -41.59
N PRO A 536 9.00 -32.53 -42.29
CA PRO A 536 7.66 -32.68 -42.88
C PRO A 536 7.59 -33.46 -44.19
N ALA A 537 8.65 -34.10 -44.67
CA ALA A 537 8.60 -34.92 -45.89
C ALA A 537 9.71 -35.98 -46.03
N SER A 538 10.34 -36.44 -44.94
CA SER A 538 11.44 -37.42 -45.01
C SER A 538 11.34 -38.49 -43.94
N PHE A 539 11.57 -39.75 -44.32
CA PHE A 539 11.94 -40.83 -43.40
C PHE A 539 13.32 -41.36 -43.79
N VAL A 540 14.17 -41.62 -42.79
CA VAL A 540 15.47 -42.27 -42.99
C VAL A 540 15.34 -43.73 -42.56
N VAL A 541 15.69 -44.65 -43.46
CA VAL A 541 15.86 -46.08 -43.12
C VAL A 541 17.32 -46.26 -42.70
N TRP A 542 17.56 -46.64 -41.46
CA TRP A 542 18.89 -46.97 -40.96
C TRP A 542 18.95 -48.42 -40.48
N THR A 543 20.05 -49.08 -40.81
CA THR A 543 20.52 -50.30 -40.14
C THR A 543 21.59 -49.89 -39.13
N THR A 544 21.34 -50.14 -37.85
CA THR A 544 22.13 -49.75 -36.66
C THR A 544 23.65 -49.79 -36.78
N PHE A 545 24.33 -48.76 -36.28
CA PHE A 545 25.60 -48.85 -35.52
C PHE A 545 25.55 -47.86 -34.32
N GLY A 546 25.84 -48.32 -33.10
CA GLY A 546 25.93 -47.48 -31.88
C GLY A 546 27.37 -47.04 -31.57
N PRO A 547 27.72 -46.57 -30.34
CA PRO A 547 27.01 -45.74 -29.38
C PRO A 547 27.75 -44.38 -29.13
N SER A 548 27.01 -43.25 -29.01
CA SER A 548 27.40 -41.97 -28.34
C SER A 548 28.59 -41.15 -28.93
N PRO A 549 28.83 -39.88 -28.53
CA PRO A 549 27.98 -38.68 -28.44
C PRO A 549 28.55 -37.49 -29.27
N CYS A 550 27.75 -36.42 -29.41
CA CYS A 550 28.15 -35.03 -29.77
C CYS A 550 28.81 -34.80 -31.14
N GLY A 551 28.23 -33.88 -31.95
CA GLY A 551 28.94 -33.35 -33.10
C GLY A 551 28.13 -32.41 -33.99
N SER A 552 28.21 -31.12 -33.67
CA SER A 552 28.30 -30.00 -34.62
C SER A 552 27.24 -29.79 -35.71
N MET A 553 26.52 -28.68 -35.53
CA MET A 553 26.01 -27.78 -36.59
C MET A 553 27.05 -27.59 -37.73
N ILE A 554 26.69 -27.47 -39.01
CA ILE A 554 26.54 -26.25 -39.86
C ILE A 554 26.78 -26.73 -41.34
N PRO A 555 26.29 -26.12 -42.45
CA PRO A 555 25.03 -25.44 -42.77
C PRO A 555 24.33 -26.03 -44.02
N ALA A 556 23.16 -25.48 -44.33
CA ALA A 556 22.48 -25.64 -45.62
C ALA A 556 23.32 -25.10 -46.80
N THR A 557 23.59 -25.95 -47.80
CA THR A 557 23.75 -25.53 -49.20
C THR A 557 23.19 -26.60 -50.14
N PRO A 558 22.59 -26.20 -51.27
CA PRO A 558 22.02 -27.11 -52.26
C PRO A 558 23.14 -27.58 -53.20
N THR A 559 23.80 -28.68 -52.86
CA THR A 559 24.66 -29.38 -53.82
C THR A 559 24.23 -30.84 -53.91
N PRO A 560 24.11 -31.40 -55.13
CA PRO A 560 23.85 -32.81 -55.29
C PRO A 560 25.08 -33.59 -54.80
N PHE A 561 24.91 -34.43 -53.79
CA PHE A 561 25.91 -35.43 -53.46
C PHE A 561 25.73 -36.62 -54.42
N SER A 562 26.84 -37.11 -54.97
CA SER A 562 26.87 -38.33 -55.77
C SER A 562 27.23 -39.52 -54.87
N VAL A 563 26.43 -40.58 -54.92
CA VAL A 563 26.82 -41.89 -54.37
C VAL A 563 27.57 -42.63 -55.46
N VAL A 564 28.89 -42.77 -55.30
CA VAL A 564 29.71 -43.66 -56.13
C VAL A 564 29.72 -45.03 -55.46
N ASN A 565 29.06 -46.03 -56.06
CA ASN A 565 29.22 -47.43 -55.64
C ASN A 565 30.49 -48.00 -56.31
N PRO A 566 31.39 -48.71 -55.61
CA PRO A 566 32.61 -49.22 -56.20
C PRO A 566 32.29 -50.48 -57.01
N GLY A 567 32.34 -50.36 -58.34
CA GLY A 567 32.45 -51.48 -59.26
C GLY A 567 31.20 -51.76 -60.08
N TYR A 568 31.02 -51.02 -61.18
CA TYR A 568 30.60 -51.46 -62.53
C TYR A 568 30.61 -50.21 -63.46
N PRO A 569 30.84 -50.32 -64.79
CA PRO A 569 31.45 -49.24 -65.59
C PRO A 569 30.48 -48.26 -66.27
N PHE A 570 29.24 -48.10 -65.82
CA PHE A 570 28.28 -47.17 -66.46
C PHE A 570 27.70 -46.15 -65.48
N SER A 571 27.93 -44.87 -65.78
CA SER A 571 27.32 -43.71 -65.12
C SER A 571 25.89 -43.54 -65.63
N LEU A 572 24.89 -43.71 -64.77
CA LEU A 572 23.54 -43.22 -65.06
C LEU A 572 23.51 -41.68 -64.99
N PRO A 573 22.79 -40.98 -65.88
CA PRO A 573 22.65 -39.53 -65.78
C PRO A 573 21.86 -39.15 -64.52
N PRO A 574 22.15 -38.00 -63.89
CA PRO A 574 21.43 -37.55 -62.71
C PRO A 574 19.94 -37.36 -63.01
N ILE A 575 19.08 -37.97 -62.20
CA ILE A 575 17.63 -37.74 -62.24
C ILE A 575 17.34 -36.51 -61.37
N THR A 576 16.85 -35.44 -62.00
CA THR A 576 16.42 -34.23 -61.31
C THR A 576 14.91 -34.31 -61.07
N PHE A 577 14.47 -34.21 -59.82
CA PHE A 577 13.05 -34.06 -59.49
C PHE A 577 12.70 -32.56 -59.45
N GLN A 578 11.76 -32.13 -60.29
CA GLN A 578 11.13 -30.81 -60.18
C GLN A 578 9.68 -30.99 -59.76
N ALA A 579 9.31 -30.40 -58.62
CA ALA A 579 7.91 -30.22 -58.24
C ALA A 579 7.42 -28.88 -58.82
N LEU A 580 6.31 -28.91 -59.55
CA LEU A 580 5.57 -27.70 -59.93
C LEU A 580 4.42 -27.55 -58.94
N VAL A 581 4.37 -26.42 -58.23
CA VAL A 581 3.25 -26.04 -57.36
C VAL A 581 2.41 -25.03 -58.14
N GLU A 582 1.19 -25.40 -58.49
CA GLU A 582 0.17 -24.43 -58.90
C GLU A 582 -0.82 -24.24 -57.75
N GLU A 583 -0.91 -23.00 -57.26
CA GLU A 583 -1.92 -22.59 -56.29
C GLU A 583 -3.23 -22.22 -57.00
N SER A 584 -4.33 -22.82 -56.54
CA SER A 584 -5.69 -22.28 -56.71
C SER A 584 -6.61 -22.78 -55.58
N PRO A 585 -7.64 -22.02 -55.18
CA PRO A 585 -8.28 -22.20 -53.89
C PRO A 585 -9.33 -23.32 -53.92
N GLY A 586 -9.22 -24.29 -53.01
CA GLY A 586 -10.36 -25.11 -52.57
C GLY A 586 -10.29 -26.62 -52.76
N ILE A 587 -9.26 -27.19 -53.41
CA ILE A 587 -9.08 -28.65 -53.50
C ILE A 587 -7.57 -28.98 -53.51
N VAL A 588 -7.08 -29.74 -52.52
CA VAL A 588 -5.76 -30.40 -52.62
C VAL A 588 -5.92 -31.57 -53.59
N ARG A 589 -5.46 -31.41 -54.83
CA ARG A 589 -5.27 -32.53 -55.76
C ARG A 589 -3.82 -32.97 -55.71
N ILE A 590 -3.56 -34.14 -55.14
CA ILE A 590 -2.30 -34.85 -55.39
C ILE A 590 -2.58 -35.82 -56.53
N ALA A 591 -2.19 -35.43 -57.75
CA ALA A 591 -2.11 -36.34 -58.88
C ALA A 591 -0.65 -36.81 -59.01
N ASN A 592 -0.34 -37.97 -58.45
CA ASN A 592 0.92 -38.65 -58.73
C ASN A 592 0.82 -39.28 -60.14
N ALA A 593 1.23 -38.55 -61.16
CA ALA A 593 1.44 -39.10 -62.49
C ALA A 593 2.94 -39.12 -62.78
N LEU A 594 3.53 -40.33 -62.81
CA LEU A 594 4.87 -40.56 -63.32
C LEU A 594 4.77 -40.76 -64.83
N VAL A 595 5.28 -39.82 -65.63
CA VAL A 595 5.44 -39.99 -67.08
C VAL A 595 6.91 -40.24 -67.36
N LEU A 596 7.28 -41.50 -67.60
CA LEU A 596 8.58 -41.84 -68.18
C LEU A 596 8.42 -41.89 -69.70
N ARG A 597 8.97 -40.90 -70.41
CA ARG A 597 9.21 -41.03 -71.86
C ARG A 597 10.56 -41.69 -72.06
N TYR A 598 10.54 -42.82 -72.75
CA TYR A 598 11.73 -43.42 -73.33
C TYR A 598 12.05 -42.69 -74.64
N GLN A 599 13.31 -42.30 -74.87
CA GLN A 599 13.87 -42.26 -76.22
C GLN A 599 15.04 -43.22 -76.27
#